data_AF-D0KR76-F1
#
_entry.id   AF-D0KR76-F1
#
_cell.length_a   1.000
_cell.length_b   1.000
_cell.length_c   1.000
_cell.angle_alpha   90.00
_cell.angle_beta   90.00
_cell.angle_gamma   90.00
#
_symmetry.space_group_name_H-M   'P 1'
#
loop_
_entity.id
_entity.type
_entity.pdbx_description
1 polymer ?
#
loop_
_entity_poly.entity_id
_entity_poly.type
_entity_poly.pdbx_seq_one_letter_code
_entity_poly.pdbx_strand_id
1 'polypeptide(L)' 'MVDILNSTKDVETFLSKQKDKCKLGDIVTFVTTEDTLESIPFIASKYGFSMVDGENLEEDLIMIKLEFRQIFR' A
#
# COMPACT_ATOMS: atom_id res chain seq x y z
N MET A 1 -8.44 -7.70 -10.22
CA MET A 1 -8.12 -8.70 -9.17
C MET A 1 -7.30 -7.92 -8.15
N VAL A 2 -7.83 -7.72 -6.94
CA VAL A 2 -7.14 -6.94 -5.90
C VAL A 2 -6.19 -7.89 -5.19
N ASP A 3 -4.91 -7.53 -5.10
CA ASP A 3 -3.90 -8.36 -4.43
C ASP A 3 -4.15 -8.31 -2.92
N ILE A 4 -4.28 -9.49 -2.29
CA ILE A 4 -4.34 -9.65 -0.84
C ILE A 4 -2.92 -9.87 -0.33
N LEU A 5 -2.42 -8.93 0.48
CA LEU A 5 -1.06 -8.90 0.98
C LEU A 5 -1.08 -9.19 2.48
N ASN A 6 -0.62 -10.39 2.87
CA ASN A 6 -0.73 -10.88 4.24
C ASN A 6 0.53 -10.66 5.09
N SER A 7 1.54 -9.99 4.52
CA SER A 7 2.78 -9.72 5.23
C SER A 7 3.41 -8.40 4.79
N THR A 8 4.17 -7.78 5.69
CA THR A 8 5.02 -6.62 5.41
C THR A 8 5.90 -6.82 4.17
N LYS A 9 6.45 -8.03 3.99
CA LYS A 9 7.32 -8.36 2.86
C LYS A 9 6.57 -8.39 1.52
N ASP A 10 5.31 -8.82 1.54
CA ASP A 10 4.46 -8.83 0.34
C ASP A 10 4.11 -7.40 -0.07
N VAL A 11 3.80 -6.54 0.91
CA VAL A 11 3.60 -5.09 0.71
C VAL A 11 4.85 -4.44 0.12
N GLU A 12 6.03 -4.70 0.68
CA GLU A 12 7.31 -4.20 0.14
C GLU A 12 7.54 -4.64 -1.31
N THR A 13 7.29 -5.92 -1.61
CA THR A 13 7.45 -6.48 -2.95
C THR A 13 6.46 -5.88 -3.94
N PHE A 14 5.20 -5.69 -3.52
CA PHE A 14 4.17 -5.04 -4.31
C PHE A 14 4.55 -3.60 -4.64
N LEU A 15 4.87 -2.78 -3.63
CA LEU A 15 5.17 -1.36 -3.81
C LEU A 15 6.45 -1.14 -4.61
N SER A 16 7.47 -2.00 -4.45
CA SER A 16 8.67 -1.97 -5.29
C SER A 16 8.33 -2.12 -6.78
N LYS A 17 7.47 -3.08 -7.13
CA LYS A 17 7.02 -3.28 -8.51
C LYS A 17 6.15 -2.14 -9.03
N GLN A 18 5.32 -1.55 -8.16
CA GLN A 18 4.46 -0.42 -8.56
C GLN A 18 5.26 0.86 -8.75
N LYS A 19 6.29 1.11 -7.93
CA LYS A 19 7.16 2.29 -8.04
C LYS A 19 7.72 2.46 -9.45
N ASP A 20 8.13 1.38 -10.11
CA ASP A 20 8.70 1.43 -11.46
C ASP A 20 7.65 1.63 -12.57
N LYS A 21 6.36 1.46 -12.25
CA LYS A 21 5.23 1.54 -13.19
C LYS A 21 4.39 2.81 -13.02
N CYS A 22 4.30 3.34 -11.80
CA CYS A 22 3.45 4.46 -11.45
C CYS A 22 4.05 5.81 -11.87
N LYS A 23 3.17 6.74 -12.20
CA LYS A 23 3.45 8.16 -12.39
C LYS A 23 2.95 8.95 -11.19
N LEU A 24 3.47 10.16 -11.03
CA LEU A 24 3.08 11.04 -9.93
C LEU A 24 1.57 11.31 -9.97
N GLY A 25 0.88 11.06 -8.85
CA GLY A 25 -0.57 11.12 -8.71
C GLY A 25 -1.31 9.79 -8.95
N ASP A 26 -0.63 8.73 -9.39
CA ASP A 26 -1.27 7.43 -9.56
C ASP A 26 -1.69 6.83 -8.22
N ILE A 27 -2.87 6.20 -8.20
CA ILE A 27 -3.40 5.49 -7.03
C ILE A 27 -3.17 3.99 -7.19
N VAL A 28 -2.61 3.37 -6.16
CA VAL A 28 -2.53 1.91 -6.02
C VAL A 28 -3.44 1.45 -4.89
N THR A 29 -4.05 0.29 -5.09
CA THR A 29 -4.98 -0.29 -4.12
C THR A 29 -4.64 -1.75 -3.89
N PHE A 30 -4.60 -2.15 -2.63
CA PHE A 30 -4.41 -3.54 -2.21
C PHE A 30 -5.23 -3.81 -0.95
N VAL A 31 -5.42 -5.09 -0.62
CA VAL A 31 -6.10 -5.52 0.60
C VAL A 31 -5.06 -6.13 1.53
N THR A 32 -5.21 -5.89 2.83
CA THR A 32 -4.27 -6.25 3.87
C THR A 32 -5.04 -6.64 5.13
N THR A 33 -4.38 -7.22 6.14
CA THR A 33 -4.99 -7.49 7.45
C THR A 33 -4.63 -6.42 8.47
N GLU A 34 -5.39 -6.32 9.56
CA GLU A 34 -5.12 -5.37 10.66
C GLU A 34 -3.67 -5.44 11.18
N ASP A 35 -3.10 -6.65 11.29
CA ASP A 35 -1.71 -6.89 11.73
C ASP A 35 -0.65 -6.13 10.91
N THR A 36 -0.94 -5.88 9.64
CA THR A 36 -0.01 -5.23 8.71
C THR A 36 -0.26 -3.73 8.57
N LEU A 37 -1.41 -3.25 9.02
CA LEU A 37 -1.87 -1.86 8.84
C LEU A 37 -0.89 -0.84 9.42
N GLU A 38 -0.41 -1.07 10.65
CA GLU A 38 0.48 -0.12 11.34
C GLU A 38 1.81 0.09 10.60
N SER A 39 2.28 -0.93 9.88
CA SER A 39 3.55 -0.87 9.16
C SER A 39 3.43 -0.19 7.80
N ILE A 40 2.22 -0.13 7.21
CA ILE A 40 2.01 0.33 5.84
C ILE A 40 2.46 1.77 5.61
N PRO A 41 2.14 2.78 6.45
CA PRO A 41 2.58 4.14 6.22
C PRO A 41 4.11 4.27 6.13
N PHE A 42 4.83 3.51 6.98
CA PHE A 42 6.29 3.49 6.99
C PHE A 42 6.87 2.78 5.77
N ILE A 43 6.28 1.67 5.33
CA ILE A 43 6.72 0.98 4.12
C ILE A 43 6.44 1.86 2.89
N ALA A 44 5.23 2.39 2.77
CA ALA A 44 4.78 3.21 1.65
C ALA A 44 5.72 4.40 1.40
N SER A 45 6.14 5.10 2.45
CA SER A 45 7.03 6.25 2.31
C SER A 45 8.41 5.88 1.72
N LYS A 46 8.95 4.69 2.04
CA LYS A 46 10.22 4.23 1.43
C LYS A 46 10.13 4.09 -0.09
N TYR A 47 8.96 3.78 -0.60
CA TYR A 47 8.70 3.60 -2.04
C TYR A 47 8.10 4.84 -2.71
N GLY A 48 7.95 5.96 -1.99
CA GLY A 48 7.42 7.20 -2.53
C GLY A 48 5.88 7.27 -2.58
N PHE A 49 5.19 6.40 -1.85
CA PHE A 49 3.74 6.38 -1.73
C PHE A 49 3.27 7.02 -0.42
N SER A 50 2.06 7.57 -0.42
CA SER A 50 1.38 8.11 0.76
C SER A 50 0.01 7.48 0.89
N MET A 51 -0.37 7.08 2.10
CA MET A 51 -1.73 6.61 2.35
C MET A 51 -2.72 7.77 2.19
N VAL A 52 -3.80 7.51 1.46
CA VAL A 52 -4.85 8.50 1.17
C VAL A 52 -6.16 8.09 1.82
N ASP A 53 -6.45 6.80 1.83
CA ASP A 53 -7.72 6.26 2.29
C ASP A 53 -7.57 4.78 2.70
N GLY A 54 -8.48 4.33 3.57
CA GLY A 54 -8.54 2.96 4.06
C GLY A 54 -9.99 2.57 4.35
N GLU A 55 -10.42 1.43 3.84
CA GLU A 55 -11.79 0.92 3.98
C GLU A 55 -11.77 -0.46 4.63
N ASN A 56 -12.51 -0.61 5.74
CA ASN A 56 -12.68 -1.90 6.38
C ASN A 56 -13.63 -2.76 5.53
N LEU A 57 -13.18 -3.97 5.22
CA LEU A 57 -13.95 -5.01 4.56
C LEU A 57 -14.42 -6.05 5.60
N GLU A 58 -15.13 -7.07 5.14
CA GLU A 58 -15.50 -8.22 5.97
C GLU A 58 -14.25 -9.04 6.39
N GLU A 59 -14.35 -9.78 7.50
CA GLU A 59 -13.33 -10.75 7.95
C GLU A 59 -11.93 -10.17 8.22
N ASP A 60 -11.85 -9.04 8.94
CA ASP A 60 -10.58 -8.39 9.37
C ASP A 60 -9.68 -7.92 8.22
N LEU A 61 -10.25 -7.81 7.02
CA LEU A 61 -9.59 -7.29 5.83
C LEU A 61 -9.76 -5.78 5.73
N ILE A 62 -8.71 -5.11 5.26
CA ILE A 62 -8.67 -3.67 5.10
C ILE A 62 -8.16 -3.36 3.70
N MET A 63 -8.96 -2.66 2.91
CA MET A 63 -8.53 -2.11 1.63
C MET A 63 -7.77 -0.81 1.86
N ILE A 64 -6.58 -0.71 1.29
CA ILE A 64 -5.70 0.46 1.41
C ILE A 64 -5.55 1.11 0.05
N LYS A 65 -5.71 2.44 0.01
CA LYS A 65 -5.38 3.26 -1.16
C LYS A 65 -4.16 4.12 -0.86
N LEU A 66 -3.16 4.01 -1.72
CA LEU A 66 -1.95 4.84 -1.65
C LEU A 66 -1.80 5.65 -2.94
N GLU A 67 -1.35 6.90 -2.81
CA GLU A 67 -0.99 7.77 -3.93
C GLU A 67 0.52 7.82 -4.11
N PHE A 68 1.00 7.66 -5.33
CA PHE A 68 2.41 7.84 -5.66
C PHE A 68 2.75 9.33 -5.72
N ARG A 69 3.53 9.79 -4.74
CA ARG A 69 3.90 11.21 -4.60
C ARG A 69 5.40 11.48 -4.76
N GLN A 70 6.22 10.44 -4.93
CA GLN A 70 7.69 10.53 -4.90
C GLN A 70 8.23 11.22 -3.63
N ILE A 71 7.53 11.06 -2.51
CA ILE A 71 7.97 11.57 -1.21
C ILE A 71 8.95 10.54 -0.63
N PHE A 72 10.25 10.82 -0.75
CA PHE A 72 11.28 10.00 -0.11
C PHE A 72 11.52 10.54 1.30
N ARG A 73 11.06 9.81 2.32
CA ARG A 73 11.36 10.07 3.74
C ARG A 73 12.26 8.98 4.30
#